data_AF-A0AAE0QUL6-F1
#
_entry.id   AF-A0AAE0QUL6-F1
#
_cell.length_a   1.000
_cell.length_b   1.000
_cell.length_c   1.000
_cell.angle_alpha   90.00
_cell.angle_beta   90.00
_cell.angle_gamma   90.00
#
_symmetry.space_group_name_H-M   'P 1'
#
loop_
_entity.id
_entity.type
_entity.pdbx_description
1 polymer ?
#
loop_
_entity_poly.entity_id
_entity_poly.type
_entity_poly.pdbx_seq_one_letter_code
_entity_poly.pdbx_strand_id
1 'polypeptide(L)'
;MPRSKEIQKQMRKKVIEIYQSGKGYKAISKALGLPRTTVRAIIYKWRKHGTVENLPRSGRQTKITPRAQRQLIQEVTKDPTTTSKELQASLASVKVSVHDSTIRPGRLAVINGTMNSVVYQKILKENVQQSVCDLKLKQTWVLQQDNDPKHTSKSTSEWLKKNKMKTLEWPSQSPDLNPIEMLWHDLKKVVHARKPSDVAELQQFCKDEWAKIPPQCCNRLIASYRKRLIAVVAAKGGTTSY
;
A
#
# COMPACT_ATOMS: atom_id res chain seq x y z
N MET A 1 -12.54 4.47 -27.61
CA MET A 1 -11.69 4.09 -28.76
C MET A 1 -11.78 2.57 -28.97
N PRO A 2 -12.32 2.10 -30.10
CA PRO A 2 -12.31 0.67 -30.44
C PRO A 2 -10.85 0.19 -30.54
N ARG A 3 -10.54 -0.97 -29.96
CA ARG A 3 -9.18 -1.53 -30.01
C ARG A 3 -8.84 -1.90 -31.45
N SER A 4 -7.71 -1.40 -31.96
CA SER A 4 -7.16 -1.85 -33.24
C SER A 4 -6.81 -3.35 -33.15
N LYS A 5 -7.16 -4.13 -34.19
CA LYS A 5 -6.83 -5.57 -34.27
C LYS A 5 -5.33 -5.77 -34.08
N GLU A 6 -4.97 -6.69 -33.19
CA GLU A 6 -3.58 -7.00 -32.88
C GLU A 6 -2.88 -7.62 -34.10
N ILE A 7 -1.66 -7.15 -34.40
CA ILE A 7 -0.87 -7.67 -35.53
C ILE A 7 -0.33 -9.05 -35.17
N GLN A 8 -0.66 -10.03 -35.99
CA GLN A 8 -0.25 -11.42 -35.80
C GLN A 8 1.28 -11.59 -35.84
N LYS A 9 1.80 -12.53 -35.04
CA LYS A 9 3.23 -12.87 -34.95
C LYS A 9 3.88 -13.13 -36.30
N GLN A 10 3.19 -13.82 -37.20
CA GLN A 10 3.67 -14.11 -38.56
C GLN A 10 3.98 -12.83 -39.35
N MET A 11 3.16 -11.79 -39.19
CA MET A 11 3.37 -10.51 -39.88
C MET A 11 4.60 -9.78 -39.35
N ARG A 12 4.87 -9.88 -38.03
CA ARG A 12 6.06 -9.28 -37.40
C ARG A 12 7.35 -9.97 -37.87
N LYS A 13 7.33 -11.29 -38.06
CA LYS A 13 8.46 -12.03 -38.65
C LYS A 13 8.76 -11.54 -40.06
N LYS A 14 7.74 -11.42 -40.92
CA LYS A 14 7.91 -10.88 -42.29
C LYS A 14 8.49 -9.46 -42.31
N VAL A 15 8.08 -8.60 -41.38
CA VAL A 15 8.67 -7.25 -41.24
C VAL A 15 10.17 -7.29 -41.00
N ILE A 16 10.65 -8.20 -40.15
CA ILE A 16 12.08 -8.32 -39.81
C ILE A 16 12.88 -8.96 -40.92
N GLU A 17 12.33 -9.97 -41.59
CA GLU A 17 12.95 -10.61 -42.75
C GLU A 17 13.23 -9.60 -43.88
N ILE A 18 12.23 -8.78 -44.23
CA ILE A 18 12.38 -7.74 -45.26
C ILE A 18 13.33 -6.61 -44.78
N TYR A 19 13.38 -6.33 -43.48
CA TYR A 19 14.34 -5.37 -42.92
C TYR A 19 15.78 -5.90 -42.98
N GLN A 20 15.99 -7.17 -42.68
CA GLN A 20 17.29 -7.84 -42.79
C GLN A 20 17.79 -7.92 -44.23
N SER A 21 16.88 -7.98 -45.22
CA SER A 21 17.21 -7.87 -46.64
C SER A 21 17.59 -6.44 -47.08
N GLY A 22 17.81 -5.51 -46.14
CA GLY A 22 18.28 -4.15 -46.41
C GLY A 22 17.20 -3.14 -46.82
N LYS A 23 15.91 -3.49 -46.81
CA LYS A 23 14.86 -2.54 -47.23
C LYS A 23 14.55 -1.51 -46.14
N GLY A 24 14.34 -0.26 -46.56
CA GLY A 24 13.93 0.83 -45.66
C GLY A 24 12.47 0.73 -45.19
N TYR A 25 12.15 1.42 -44.09
CA TYR A 25 10.82 1.38 -43.46
C TYR A 25 9.65 1.71 -44.39
N LYS A 26 9.84 2.61 -45.36
CA LYS A 26 8.81 3.01 -46.34
C LYS A 26 8.48 1.85 -47.30
N ALA A 27 9.50 1.12 -47.76
CA ALA A 27 9.31 -0.02 -48.65
C ALA A 27 8.61 -1.17 -47.93
N ILE A 28 8.98 -1.44 -46.67
CA ILE A 28 8.34 -2.47 -45.83
C ILE A 28 6.86 -2.13 -45.56
N SER A 29 6.58 -0.86 -45.24
CA SER A 29 5.22 -0.36 -45.01
C SER A 29 4.33 -0.56 -46.24
N LYS A 30 4.82 -0.21 -47.44
CA LYS A 30 4.08 -0.40 -48.70
C LYS A 30 3.87 -1.88 -49.05
N ALA A 31 4.89 -2.72 -48.83
CA ALA A 31 4.83 -4.14 -49.17
C ALA A 31 3.86 -4.94 -48.28
N LEU A 32 3.71 -4.56 -47.01
CA LEU A 32 2.89 -5.29 -46.04
C LEU A 32 1.58 -4.57 -45.66
N GLY A 33 1.30 -3.40 -46.25
CA GLY A 33 0.11 -2.61 -45.92
C GLY A 33 0.06 -2.12 -44.47
N LEU A 34 1.20 -2.05 -43.78
CA LEU A 34 1.28 -1.67 -42.37
C LEU A 34 1.64 -0.19 -42.22
N PRO A 35 1.09 0.54 -41.23
CA PRO A 35 1.53 1.90 -40.92
C PRO A 35 3.03 1.97 -40.64
N ARG A 36 3.71 2.99 -41.17
CA ARG A 36 5.17 3.17 -40.99
C ARG A 36 5.58 3.23 -39.51
N THR A 37 4.73 3.77 -38.64
CA THR A 37 4.92 3.80 -37.18
C THR A 37 4.96 2.40 -36.57
N THR A 38 4.11 1.50 -37.06
CA THR A 38 4.05 0.10 -36.65
C THR A 38 5.30 -0.65 -37.10
N VAL A 39 5.72 -0.48 -38.36
CA VAL A 39 6.97 -1.06 -38.88
C VAL A 39 8.15 -0.61 -38.03
N ARG A 40 8.23 0.69 -37.72
CA ARG A 40 9.29 1.26 -36.87
C ARG A 40 9.26 0.68 -35.45
N ALA A 41 8.08 0.52 -34.85
CA ALA A 41 7.93 -0.04 -33.51
C ALA A 41 8.37 -1.51 -33.44
N ILE A 42 8.01 -2.33 -34.44
CA ILE A 42 8.42 -3.73 -34.54
C ILE A 42 9.94 -3.84 -34.65
N ILE A 43 10.56 -3.07 -35.54
CA ILE A 43 12.02 -3.11 -35.77
C ILE A 43 12.78 -2.57 -34.56
N TYR A 44 12.31 -1.48 -33.93
CA TYR A 44 12.90 -0.97 -32.70
C TYR A 44 12.90 -2.03 -31.59
N LYS A 45 11.76 -2.68 -31.38
CA LYS A 45 11.63 -3.74 -30.36
C LYS A 45 12.56 -4.92 -30.65
N TRP A 46 12.61 -5.38 -31.91
CA TRP A 46 13.50 -6.47 -32.30
C TRP A 46 14.97 -6.10 -32.11
N ARG A 47 15.40 -4.89 -32.52
CA ARG A 47 16.78 -4.42 -32.28
C ARG A 47 17.13 -4.32 -30.79
N LYS A 48 16.17 -3.98 -29.93
CA LYS A 48 16.38 -3.82 -28.49
C LYS A 48 16.36 -5.13 -27.71
N HIS A 49 15.50 -6.07 -28.10
CA HIS A 49 15.20 -7.27 -27.31
C HIS A 49 15.40 -8.60 -28.06
N GLY A 50 15.79 -8.57 -29.33
CA GLY A 50 16.05 -9.76 -30.15
C GLY A 50 14.83 -10.63 -30.45
N THR A 51 13.61 -10.18 -30.13
CA THR A 51 12.41 -11.04 -30.19
C THR A 51 11.26 -10.43 -30.99
N VAL A 52 10.55 -11.32 -31.70
CA VAL A 52 9.28 -11.05 -32.38
C VAL A 52 8.05 -11.35 -31.51
N GLU A 53 8.27 -12.12 -30.45
CA GLU A 53 7.22 -12.48 -29.51
C GLU A 53 6.72 -11.24 -28.80
N ASN A 54 5.46 -11.27 -28.36
CA ASN A 54 5.04 -10.32 -27.35
C ASN A 54 5.96 -10.48 -26.14
N LEU A 55 6.60 -9.38 -25.75
CA LEU A 55 7.31 -9.40 -24.47
C LEU A 55 6.25 -9.63 -23.41
N PRO A 56 6.54 -10.46 -22.38
CA PRO A 56 5.69 -10.47 -21.21
C PRO A 56 5.49 -9.02 -20.80
N ARG A 57 4.24 -8.60 -20.63
CA ARG A 57 3.96 -7.26 -20.13
C ARG A 57 4.78 -7.13 -18.86
N SER A 58 5.50 -6.02 -18.70
CA SER A 58 5.98 -5.64 -17.37
C SER A 58 4.74 -5.63 -16.50
N GLY A 59 4.59 -6.66 -15.67
CA GLY A 59 3.49 -6.74 -14.73
C GLY A 59 3.59 -5.57 -13.76
N ARG A 60 2.54 -5.42 -12.96
CA ARG A 60 2.60 -4.67 -11.71
C ARG A 60 3.89 -5.08 -10.98
N GLN A 61 4.74 -4.11 -10.61
CA GLN A 61 5.94 -4.38 -9.82
C GLN A 61 5.56 -5.32 -8.66
N THR A 62 6.43 -6.29 -8.32
CA THR A 62 6.23 -7.15 -7.15
C THR A 62 5.88 -6.25 -5.96
N LYS A 63 4.75 -6.51 -5.30
CA LYS A 63 4.14 -5.60 -4.31
C LYS A 63 5.12 -5.18 -3.20
N ILE A 64 6.14 -6.00 -2.95
CA ILE A 64 7.17 -5.77 -1.95
C ILE A 64 8.52 -5.59 -2.64
N THR A 65 9.23 -4.51 -2.33
CA THR A 65 10.61 -4.31 -2.79
C THR A 65 11.55 -5.26 -2.05
N PRO A 66 12.68 -5.70 -2.62
CA PRO A 66 13.63 -6.58 -1.92
C PRO A 66 14.16 -6.00 -0.60
N ARG A 67 14.12 -4.68 -0.45
CA ARG A 67 14.47 -3.95 0.78
C ARG A 67 13.35 -4.03 1.81
N ALA A 68 12.10 -3.75 1.42
CA ALA A 68 10.94 -3.92 2.28
C ALA A 68 10.78 -5.38 2.72
N GLN A 69 11.05 -6.36 1.84
CA GLN A 69 11.03 -7.78 2.21
C GLN A 69 12.10 -8.10 3.27
N ARG A 70 13.32 -7.58 3.12
CA ARG A 70 14.39 -7.75 4.13
C ARG A 70 14.05 -7.08 5.45
N GLN A 71 13.43 -5.91 5.44
CA GLN A 71 12.95 -5.24 6.65
C GLN A 71 11.83 -6.01 7.32
N LEU A 72 10.83 -6.49 6.58
CA LEU A 72 9.77 -7.34 7.11
C LEU A 72 10.35 -8.60 7.76
N ILE A 73 11.32 -9.25 7.10
CA ILE A 73 12.03 -10.40 7.67
C ILE A 73 12.79 -9.99 8.94
N GLN A 74 13.51 -8.87 8.94
CA GLN A 74 14.20 -8.35 10.13
C GLN A 74 13.23 -8.03 11.27
N GLU A 75 12.07 -7.45 11.01
CA GLU A 75 11.04 -7.16 12.02
C GLU A 75 10.43 -8.44 12.59
N VAL A 76 10.19 -9.45 11.74
CA VAL A 76 9.71 -10.77 12.17
C VAL A 76 10.77 -11.53 12.99
N THR A 77 12.06 -11.31 12.71
CA THR A 77 13.18 -12.03 13.33
C THR A 77 13.83 -11.31 14.52
N LYS A 78 13.50 -10.03 14.77
CA LYS A 78 14.12 -9.20 15.83
C LYS A 78 13.84 -9.65 17.26
N ASP A 79 12.88 -10.55 17.50
CA ASP A 79 12.68 -11.18 18.81
C ASP A 79 12.12 -12.62 18.69
N PRO A 80 12.98 -13.67 18.73
CA PRO A 80 12.61 -15.06 18.46
C PRO A 80 12.12 -15.88 19.67
N THR A 81 12.04 -15.32 20.88
CA THR A 81 11.81 -16.09 22.13
C THR A 81 10.41 -16.05 22.70
N THR A 82 9.47 -15.30 22.13
CA THR A 82 8.07 -15.28 22.61
C THR A 82 7.19 -16.05 21.64
N THR A 83 7.15 -17.35 21.85
CA THR A 83 6.56 -18.32 20.94
C THR A 83 5.05 -18.04 20.82
N SER A 84 4.45 -18.21 19.62
CA SER A 84 2.97 -18.10 19.44
C SER A 84 2.17 -19.01 20.39
N LYS A 85 2.80 -20.05 20.93
CA LYS A 85 2.28 -20.91 22.01
C LYS A 85 2.35 -20.26 23.39
N GLU A 86 3.38 -19.48 23.71
CA GLU A 86 3.49 -18.73 24.96
C GLU A 86 2.62 -17.48 24.97
N LEU A 87 2.38 -16.83 23.82
CA LEU A 87 1.36 -15.77 23.72
C LEU A 87 -0.05 -16.34 23.87
N GLN A 88 -0.31 -17.58 23.42
CA GLN A 88 -1.57 -18.29 23.67
C GLN A 88 -1.69 -18.82 25.10
N ALA A 89 -0.60 -19.33 25.69
CA ALA A 89 -0.58 -19.85 27.06
C ALA A 89 -0.58 -18.74 28.13
N SER A 90 0.13 -17.63 27.89
CA SER A 90 0.15 -16.46 28.79
C SER A 90 -1.19 -15.74 28.81
N LEU A 91 -1.96 -15.72 27.71
CA LEU A 91 -3.31 -15.14 27.74
C LEU A 91 -4.32 -15.99 28.55
N ALA A 92 -4.04 -17.27 28.80
CA ALA A 92 -4.92 -18.17 29.57
C ALA A 92 -4.58 -18.20 31.07
N SER A 93 -3.33 -17.96 31.47
CA SER A 93 -2.87 -18.08 32.87
C SER A 93 -2.61 -16.75 33.57
N VAL A 94 -2.79 -15.61 32.89
CA VAL A 94 -2.35 -14.32 33.38
C VAL A 94 -3.55 -13.45 33.76
N LYS A 95 -3.92 -13.48 35.05
CA LYS A 95 -4.48 -12.30 35.74
C LYS A 95 -3.35 -11.27 35.91
N VAL A 96 -2.84 -10.69 34.83
CA VAL A 96 -2.04 -9.46 34.90
C VAL A 96 -2.95 -8.31 34.54
N SER A 97 -3.18 -7.48 35.53
CA SER A 97 -3.56 -6.10 35.34
C SER A 97 -2.43 -5.42 34.57
N VAL A 98 -2.57 -5.38 33.24
CA VAL A 98 -1.81 -4.45 32.41
C VAL A 98 -2.41 -3.09 32.73
N HIS A 99 -1.61 -2.16 33.28
CA HIS A 99 -2.12 -0.83 33.60
C HIS A 99 -2.83 -0.25 32.36
N ASP A 100 -4.02 0.30 32.55
CA ASP A 100 -4.97 0.74 31.51
C ASP A 100 -4.47 1.94 30.66
N SER A 101 -3.15 2.15 30.54
CA SER A 101 -2.55 3.12 29.62
C SER A 101 -2.82 2.65 28.19
N THR A 102 -3.81 3.30 27.61
CA THR A 102 -4.76 2.63 26.76
C THR A 102 -4.30 2.67 25.31
N ILE A 103 -4.13 1.52 24.65
CA ILE A 103 -4.06 1.49 23.18
C ILE A 103 -5.48 1.82 22.69
N ARG A 104 -5.80 3.12 22.64
CA ARG A 104 -7.01 3.67 22.06
C ARG A 104 -6.70 4.12 20.63
N PRO A 105 -7.72 4.29 19.78
CA PRO A 105 -7.50 5.06 18.58
C PRO A 105 -7.05 6.49 18.94
N GLY A 106 -6.13 7.04 18.13
CA GLY A 106 -5.72 8.44 18.24
C GLY A 106 -6.83 9.40 17.78
N ARG A 107 -6.48 10.66 17.51
CA ARG A 107 -7.45 11.65 17.04
C ARG A 107 -8.00 11.32 15.66
N LEU A 108 -9.30 11.56 15.48
CA LEU A 108 -10.00 11.48 14.20
C LEU A 108 -10.15 12.89 13.60
N ALA A 109 -9.66 13.09 12.37
CA ALA A 109 -9.79 14.34 11.64
C ALA A 109 -10.76 14.18 10.47
N VAL A 110 -11.72 15.11 10.36
CA VAL A 110 -12.62 15.20 9.20
C VAL A 110 -11.98 16.11 8.16
N ILE A 111 -11.98 15.67 6.91
CA ILE A 111 -11.38 16.41 5.79
C ILE A 111 -12.49 16.86 4.86
N ASN A 112 -12.56 18.17 4.62
CA ASN A 112 -13.49 18.74 3.66
C ASN A 112 -12.80 18.87 2.30
N GLY A 113 -13.34 18.20 1.28
CA GLY A 113 -12.78 18.17 -0.08
C GLY A 113 -11.60 17.22 -0.25
N THR A 114 -10.86 17.39 -1.34
CA THR A 114 -9.73 16.51 -1.70
C THR A 114 -8.48 16.86 -0.90
N MET A 115 -7.91 15.87 -0.20
CA MET A 115 -6.66 16.05 0.54
C MET A 115 -5.45 16.09 -0.41
N ASN A 116 -4.66 17.16 -0.30
CA ASN A 116 -3.33 17.26 -0.92
C ASN A 116 -2.21 17.15 0.14
N SER A 117 -0.94 17.20 -0.30
CA SER A 117 0.21 17.08 0.61
C SER A 117 0.26 18.16 1.69
N VAL A 118 -0.16 19.39 1.40
CA VAL A 118 -0.12 20.51 2.36
C VAL A 118 -1.18 20.32 3.45
N VAL A 119 -2.40 19.96 3.05
CA VAL A 119 -3.49 19.63 3.98
C VAL A 119 -3.09 18.43 4.85
N TYR A 120 -2.48 17.41 4.25
CA TYR A 120 -1.98 16.25 4.99
C TYR A 120 -0.94 16.64 6.06
N GLN A 121 0.07 17.44 5.71
CA GLN A 121 1.07 17.94 6.67
C GLN A 121 0.44 18.72 7.82
N LYS A 122 -0.57 19.56 7.52
CA LYS A 122 -1.33 20.29 8.54
C LYS A 122 -2.05 19.35 9.50
N ILE A 123 -2.73 18.33 8.98
CA ILE A 123 -3.42 17.31 9.80
C ILE A 123 -2.42 16.60 10.71
N LEU A 124 -1.27 16.18 10.19
CA LEU A 124 -0.25 15.53 11.02
C LEU A 124 0.25 16.45 12.13
N LYS A 125 0.53 17.72 11.80
CA LYS A 125 0.99 18.72 12.77
C LYS A 125 0.00 18.91 13.93
N GLU A 126 -1.28 19.02 13.60
CA GLU A 126 -2.34 19.33 14.57
C GLU A 126 -2.74 18.12 15.43
N ASN A 127 -2.61 16.90 14.90
CA ASN A 127 -3.20 15.71 15.52
C ASN A 127 -2.18 14.72 16.08
N VAL A 128 -1.02 14.53 15.44
CA VAL A 128 -0.11 13.44 15.80
C VAL A 128 0.54 13.68 17.16
N GLN A 129 1.09 14.87 17.40
CA GLN A 129 1.77 15.16 18.66
C GLN A 129 0.82 15.01 19.86
N GLN A 130 -0.39 15.55 19.74
CA GLN A 130 -1.38 15.44 20.80
C GLN A 130 -1.83 13.98 20.98
N SER A 131 -2.02 13.22 19.89
CA SER A 131 -2.33 11.78 19.99
C SER A 131 -1.22 10.99 20.67
N VAL A 132 0.06 11.30 20.39
CA VAL A 132 1.22 10.68 21.04
C VAL A 132 1.20 10.94 22.55
N CYS A 133 0.88 12.17 22.97
CA CYS A 133 0.74 12.54 24.38
C CYS A 133 -0.45 11.85 25.04
N ASP A 134 -1.64 11.92 24.42
CA ASP A 134 -2.88 11.35 24.95
C ASP A 134 -2.78 9.83 25.12
N LEU A 135 -2.12 9.15 24.18
CA LEU A 135 -1.87 7.70 24.20
C LEU A 135 -0.63 7.30 25.01
N LYS A 136 0.10 8.27 25.59
CA LYS A 136 1.32 8.05 26.38
C LYS A 136 2.36 7.18 25.65
N LEU A 137 2.53 7.40 24.34
CA LEU A 137 3.48 6.63 23.54
C LEU A 137 4.93 6.96 23.95
N LYS A 138 5.80 5.95 23.91
CA LYS A 138 7.24 6.13 24.16
C LYS A 138 7.84 7.10 23.14
N GLN A 139 8.92 7.79 23.52
CA GLN A 139 9.65 8.71 22.61
C GLN A 139 10.18 8.02 21.33
N THR A 140 10.22 6.69 21.30
CA THR A 140 10.65 5.87 20.16
C THR A 140 9.50 5.48 19.22
N TRP A 141 8.36 6.17 19.25
CA TRP A 141 7.23 5.89 18.36
C TRP A 141 7.61 6.06 16.87
N VAL A 142 6.87 5.36 16.02
CA VAL A 142 7.06 5.37 14.55
C VAL A 142 5.71 5.59 13.88
N LEU A 143 5.67 6.51 12.91
CA LEU A 143 4.51 6.76 12.07
C LEU A 143 4.41 5.68 10.98
N GLN A 144 3.30 4.98 10.92
CA GLN A 144 2.96 4.14 9.77
C GLN A 144 1.97 4.90 8.87
N GLN A 145 2.22 4.88 7.56
CA GLN A 145 1.36 5.44 6.52
C GLN A 145 1.44 4.58 5.27
N ASP A 146 0.45 4.65 4.39
CA ASP A 146 0.49 3.98 3.09
C ASP A 146 1.34 4.77 2.06
N ASN A 147 1.50 4.19 0.87
CA ASN A 147 2.29 4.78 -0.22
C ASN A 147 1.44 5.68 -1.14
N ASP A 148 0.39 6.33 -0.63
CA ASP A 148 -0.34 7.32 -1.41
C ASP A 148 0.61 8.46 -1.86
N PRO A 149 0.56 8.91 -3.13
CA PRO A 149 1.45 9.95 -3.64
C PRO A 149 1.57 11.20 -2.76
N LYS A 150 0.53 11.60 -2.03
CA LYS A 150 0.59 12.77 -1.12
C LYS A 150 1.45 12.50 0.12
N HIS A 151 1.46 11.27 0.63
CA HIS A 151 2.23 10.84 1.79
C HIS A 151 3.71 10.65 1.44
N THR A 152 4.00 10.18 0.21
CA THR A 152 5.35 9.92 -0.29
C THR A 152 5.92 11.07 -1.14
N SER A 153 5.18 12.18 -1.29
CA SER A 153 5.65 13.33 -2.05
C SER A 153 6.95 13.89 -1.45
N LYS A 154 7.78 14.53 -2.28
CA LYS A 154 9.03 15.16 -1.81
C LYS A 154 8.75 16.19 -0.70
N SER A 155 7.72 17.02 -0.88
CA SER A 155 7.27 17.99 0.12
C SER A 155 6.95 17.34 1.47
N THR A 156 6.11 16.28 1.48
CA THR A 156 5.75 15.59 2.72
C THR A 156 6.94 14.87 3.35
N SER A 157 7.79 14.24 2.54
CA SER A 157 8.98 13.52 3.03
C SER A 157 9.97 14.47 3.71
N GLU A 158 10.23 15.63 3.11
CA GLU A 158 11.08 16.68 3.70
C GLU A 158 10.46 17.25 4.97
N TRP A 159 9.14 17.46 4.97
CA TRP A 159 8.42 17.96 6.14
C TRP A 159 8.46 16.96 7.32
N LEU A 160 8.24 15.67 7.08
CA LEU A 160 8.35 14.62 8.10
C LEU A 160 9.75 14.59 8.72
N LYS A 161 10.80 14.68 7.87
CA LYS A 161 12.19 14.74 8.32
C LYS A 161 12.47 15.99 9.17
N LYS A 162 11.98 17.16 8.75
CA LYS A 162 12.13 18.43 9.49
C LYS A 162 11.47 18.36 10.88
N ASN A 163 10.32 17.69 10.98
CA ASN A 163 9.59 17.51 12.24
C ASN A 163 10.07 16.30 13.05
N LYS A 164 11.19 15.67 12.67
CA LYS A 164 11.80 14.51 13.35
C LYS A 164 10.84 13.33 13.52
N MET A 165 9.88 13.18 12.62
CA MET A 165 8.96 12.04 12.63
C MET A 165 9.61 10.86 11.92
N LYS A 166 9.78 9.75 12.64
CA LYS A 166 10.24 8.50 12.06
C LYS A 166 9.06 7.83 11.36
N THR A 167 9.22 7.51 10.08
CA THR A 167 8.21 6.81 9.29
C THR A 167 8.63 5.36 9.06
N LEU A 168 7.68 4.43 9.19
CA LEU A 168 7.86 3.03 8.86
C LEU A 168 7.92 2.87 7.34
N GLU A 169 8.92 2.14 6.84
CA GLU A 169 9.00 1.81 5.41
C GLU A 169 7.88 0.80 5.08
N TRP A 170 6.94 1.20 4.21
CA TRP A 170 5.76 0.40 3.92
C TRP A 170 5.81 -0.23 2.52
N PRO A 171 5.52 -1.53 2.36
CA PRO A 171 5.40 -2.15 1.05
C PRO A 171 4.19 -1.60 0.29
N SER A 172 4.38 -1.29 -0.99
CA SER A 172 3.28 -0.83 -1.84
C SER A 172 2.15 -1.86 -1.91
N GLN A 173 0.90 -1.38 -1.95
CA GLN A 173 -0.27 -2.23 -2.22
C GLN A 173 -0.46 -3.39 -1.23
N SER A 174 -0.19 -3.13 0.05
CA SER A 174 -0.38 -4.07 1.15
C SER A 174 -1.46 -3.57 2.13
N PRO A 175 -2.74 -3.47 1.70
CA PRO A 175 -3.82 -3.06 2.58
C PRO A 175 -4.03 -4.06 3.73
N ASP A 176 -3.82 -5.36 3.48
CA ASP A 176 -3.93 -6.45 4.47
C ASP A 176 -3.02 -6.22 5.70
N LEU A 177 -1.93 -5.47 5.51
CA LEU A 177 -1.00 -5.14 6.58
C LEU A 177 -1.43 -3.92 7.38
N ASN A 178 -2.30 -3.06 6.85
CA ASN A 178 -2.66 -1.79 7.49
C ASN A 178 -3.74 -2.00 8.56
N PRO A 179 -3.39 -1.97 9.88
CA PRO A 179 -4.34 -2.34 10.93
C PRO A 179 -5.52 -1.37 11.03
N ILE A 180 -5.37 -0.14 10.53
CA ILE A 180 -6.44 0.87 10.58
C ILE A 180 -7.62 0.53 9.66
N GLU A 181 -7.42 -0.27 8.61
CA GLU A 181 -8.51 -0.66 7.70
C GLU A 181 -9.59 -1.47 8.42
N MET A 182 -9.18 -2.28 9.40
CA MET A 182 -10.14 -2.99 10.25
C MET A 182 -10.93 -2.04 11.16
N LEU A 183 -10.27 -1.05 11.76
CA LEU A 183 -10.97 -0.02 12.57
C LEU A 183 -11.96 0.76 11.71
N TRP A 184 -11.59 1.11 10.47
CA TRP A 184 -12.48 1.78 9.54
C TRP A 184 -13.69 0.93 9.15
N HIS A 185 -13.48 -0.36 8.91
CA HIS A 185 -14.56 -1.28 8.61
C HIS A 185 -15.56 -1.38 9.77
N ASP A 186 -15.08 -1.53 11.00
CA ASP A 186 -15.93 -1.60 12.19
C ASP A 186 -16.66 -0.27 12.44
N LEU A 187 -15.96 0.86 12.27
CA LEU A 187 -16.57 2.20 12.36
C LEU A 187 -17.70 2.38 11.33
N LYS A 188 -17.44 2.01 10.07
CA LYS A 188 -18.45 2.10 9.00
C LYS A 188 -19.70 1.30 9.33
N LYS A 189 -19.55 0.09 9.90
CA LYS A 189 -20.68 -0.74 10.31
C LYS A 189 -21.55 -0.07 11.37
N VAL A 190 -20.94 0.44 12.45
CA VAL A 190 -21.69 1.06 13.55
C VAL A 190 -22.32 2.40 13.14
N VAL A 191 -21.60 3.21 12.35
CA VAL A 191 -22.14 4.48 11.83
C VAL A 191 -23.28 4.22 10.83
N HIS A 192 -23.16 3.21 9.97
CA HIS A 192 -24.23 2.84 9.04
C HIS A 192 -25.50 2.39 9.77
N ALA A 193 -25.36 1.64 10.87
CA ALA A 193 -26.49 1.22 11.70
C ALA A 193 -27.25 2.41 12.32
N ARG A 194 -26.58 3.54 12.58
CA ARG A 194 -27.19 4.78 13.07
C ARG A 194 -27.96 5.57 12.00
N LYS A 195 -27.85 5.20 10.72
CA LYS A 195 -28.57 5.79 9.58
C LYS A 195 -28.52 7.34 9.56
N PRO A 196 -27.33 7.95 9.42
CA PRO A 196 -27.21 9.41 9.33
C PRO A 196 -27.95 9.94 8.10
N SER A 197 -28.66 11.05 8.28
CA SER A 197 -29.52 11.66 7.26
C SER A 197 -28.77 12.74 6.46
N ASP A 198 -27.75 13.34 7.05
CA ASP A 198 -26.91 14.35 6.41
C ASP A 198 -25.42 14.21 6.76
N VAL A 199 -24.59 15.08 6.16
CA VAL A 199 -23.14 15.06 6.34
C VAL A 199 -22.73 15.47 7.76
N ALA A 200 -23.47 16.37 8.42
CA ALA A 200 -23.17 16.82 9.78
C ALA A 200 -23.44 15.69 10.78
N GLU A 201 -24.56 15.00 10.65
CA GLU A 201 -24.89 13.80 11.43
C GLU A 201 -23.86 12.70 11.19
N LEU A 202 -23.48 12.44 9.93
CA LEU A 202 -22.45 11.46 9.62
C LEU A 202 -21.11 11.79 10.31
N GLN A 203 -20.69 13.05 10.29
CA GLN A 203 -19.46 13.49 10.94
C GLN A 203 -19.54 13.35 12.46
N GLN A 204 -20.67 13.71 13.05
CA GLN A 204 -20.89 13.58 14.49
C GLN A 204 -20.90 12.11 14.91
N PHE A 205 -21.62 11.25 14.19
CA PHE A 205 -21.69 9.82 14.49
C PHE A 205 -20.31 9.16 14.35
N CYS A 206 -19.51 9.53 13.35
CA CYS A 206 -18.13 9.09 13.24
C CYS A 206 -17.32 9.44 14.50
N LYS A 207 -17.43 10.67 15.01
CA LYS A 207 -16.72 11.12 16.23
C LYS A 207 -17.20 10.37 17.47
N ASP A 208 -18.50 10.25 17.66
CA ASP A 208 -19.11 9.56 18.80
C ASP A 208 -18.67 8.10 18.84
N GLU A 209 -18.81 7.38 17.73
CA GLU A 209 -18.50 5.95 17.67
C GLU A 209 -16.99 5.71 17.74
N TRP A 210 -16.17 6.60 17.18
CA TRP A 210 -14.72 6.54 17.31
C TRP A 210 -14.26 6.65 18.77
N ALA A 211 -14.86 7.57 19.53
CA ALA A 211 -14.55 7.74 20.96
C ALA A 211 -14.96 6.52 21.81
N LYS A 212 -15.93 5.73 21.35
CA LYS A 212 -16.39 4.50 22.00
C LYS A 212 -15.56 3.26 21.67
N ILE A 213 -14.65 3.33 20.70
CA ILE A 213 -13.84 2.17 20.29
C ILE A 213 -13.05 1.67 21.50
N PRO A 214 -13.29 0.43 21.94
CA PRO A 214 -12.68 -0.06 23.15
C PRO A 214 -11.19 -0.37 22.89
N PRO A 215 -10.33 -0.15 23.88
CA PRO A 215 -8.89 -0.40 23.80
C PRO A 215 -8.52 -1.82 23.32
N GLN A 216 -9.35 -2.78 23.72
CA GLN A 216 -9.19 -4.19 23.40
C GLN A 216 -9.26 -4.44 21.88
N CYS A 217 -9.97 -3.61 21.12
CA CYS A 217 -9.97 -3.68 19.66
C CYS A 217 -8.58 -3.36 19.10
N CYS A 218 -7.98 -2.24 19.52
CA CYS A 218 -6.64 -1.86 19.07
C CYS A 218 -5.57 -2.85 19.54
N ASN A 219 -5.66 -3.35 20.77
CA ASN A 219 -4.76 -4.39 21.30
C ASN A 219 -4.78 -5.65 20.42
N ARG A 220 -5.97 -6.12 20.03
CA ARG A 220 -6.14 -7.30 19.19
C ARG A 220 -5.53 -7.10 17.80
N LEU A 221 -5.68 -5.91 17.22
CA LEU A 221 -5.10 -5.56 15.93
C LEU A 221 -3.58 -5.59 15.97
N ILE A 222 -2.98 -4.96 16.98
CA ILE A 222 -1.53 -4.97 17.18
C ILE A 222 -1.02 -6.40 17.44
N ALA A 223 -1.70 -7.17 18.28
CA ALA A 223 -1.34 -8.57 18.53
C ALA A 223 -1.41 -9.43 17.26
N SER A 224 -2.34 -9.14 16.34
CA SER A 224 -2.44 -9.82 15.05
C SER A 224 -1.37 -9.40 14.04
N TYR A 225 -0.74 -8.24 14.24
CA TYR A 225 0.16 -7.62 13.27
C TYR A 225 1.34 -8.53 12.92
N ARG A 226 2.00 -9.14 13.91
CA ARG A 226 3.12 -10.08 13.66
C ARG A 226 2.67 -11.28 12.82
N LYS A 227 1.47 -11.82 13.05
CA LYS A 227 0.92 -12.93 12.25
C LYS A 227 0.67 -12.51 10.80
N ARG A 228 0.19 -11.29 10.56
CA ARG A 228 0.02 -10.73 9.21
C ARG A 228 1.36 -10.60 8.48
N LEU A 229 2.39 -10.08 9.16
CA LEU A 229 3.74 -9.96 8.59
C LEU A 229 4.29 -11.35 8.18
N ILE A 230 4.15 -12.34 9.06
CA ILE A 230 4.55 -13.73 8.76
C ILE A 230 3.80 -14.27 7.54
N ALA A 231 2.48 -14.05 7.47
CA ALA A 231 1.66 -14.50 6.34
C ALA A 231 2.09 -13.84 5.02
N VAL A 232 2.40 -12.54 5.03
CA VAL A 232 2.89 -11.83 3.84
C VAL A 232 4.27 -12.32 3.39
N VAL A 233 5.18 -12.58 4.35
CA VAL A 233 6.50 -13.14 4.06
C VAL A 233 6.37 -14.55 3.47
N ALA A 234 5.52 -15.39 4.06
CA ALA A 234 5.24 -16.75 3.56
C ALA A 234 4.62 -16.73 2.16
N ALA A 235 3.74 -15.75 1.88
CA ALA A 235 3.13 -15.54 0.57
C ALA A 235 4.09 -14.89 -0.44
N LYS A 236 5.36 -14.62 -0.09
CA LYS A 236 6.34 -13.91 -0.93
C LYS A 236 5.80 -12.57 -1.46
N GLY A 237 5.04 -11.84 -0.64
CA GLY A 237 4.38 -10.59 -1.02
C GLY A 237 3.08 -10.75 -1.83
N GLY A 238 2.53 -11.96 -1.89
CA GLY A 238 1.18 -12.24 -2.37
C GLY A 238 0.08 -11.73 -1.43
N THR A 239 -1.17 -11.85 -1.86
CA THR A 239 -2.35 -11.49 -1.05
C THR A 239 -2.52 -12.48 0.11
N THR A 240 -2.96 -11.98 1.26
CA THR A 240 -3.24 -12.81 2.44
C THR A 240 -4.75 -12.88 2.72
N SER A 241 -5.17 -13.74 3.64
CA SER A 241 -6.59 -13.86 4.05
C SER A 241 -7.03 -12.79 5.05
N TYR A 242 -6.21 -11.77 5.30
CA TYR A 242 -6.38 -10.77 6.35
C TYR A 242 -6.95 -9.44 5.87
#